data_AF-A0ABF7QZV1-F1
#
_entry.id   AF-A0ABF7QZV1-F1
#
_cell.length_a   1.000
_cell.length_b   1.000
_cell.length_c   1.000
_cell.angle_alpha   90.00
_cell.angle_beta   90.00
_cell.angle_gamma   90.00
#
_symmetry.space_group_name_H-M   'P 1'
#
loop_
_entity.id
_entity.type
_entity.pdbx_description
1 polymer ?
#
loop_
_entity_poly.entity_id
_entity_poly.type
_entity_poly.pdbx_seq_one_letter_code
_entity_poly.pdbx_strand_id
1 'polypeptide(L)'
;MDSDVESSGRFGELYLKIKALLSITDEILSFEKFKNQTDLLGMILSTRGINIDTLDVNQASLLLYYYIGLSLNVPVCFVSLVLHD
;
A
#
# COMPACT_ATOMS: atom_id res chain seq x y z
N MET A 1 -15.16 11.97 16.59
CA MET A 1 -14.29 10.91 17.16
C MET A 1 -14.41 9.79 16.15
N ASP A 2 -13.58 9.85 15.09
CA ASP A 2 -13.84 9.15 13.81
C ASP A 2 -12.69 8.26 13.37
N SER A 3 -11.86 7.81 14.32
CA SER A 3 -10.72 6.94 14.04
C SER A 3 -11.09 5.46 13.87
N ASP A 4 -12.29 5.03 14.29
CA ASP A 4 -12.73 3.62 14.22
C ASP A 4 -13.35 3.23 12.87
N VAL A 5 -13.81 4.19 12.08
CA VAL A 5 -14.50 3.91 10.81
C VAL A 5 -13.52 3.72 9.65
N GLU A 6 -12.34 4.33 9.70
CA GLU A 6 -11.36 4.26 8.59
C GLU A 6 -10.73 2.87 8.40
N SER A 7 -10.70 2.03 9.45
CA SER A 7 -10.00 0.74 9.44
C SER A 7 -10.88 -0.50 9.23
N SER A 8 -12.20 -0.36 9.09
CA SER A 8 -13.15 -1.49 9.13
C SER A 8 -13.52 -2.10 7.76
N GLY A 9 -12.86 -1.68 6.68
CA GLY A 9 -13.07 -2.21 5.33
C GLY A 9 -11.81 -2.78 4.68
N ARG A 10 -11.96 -3.45 3.53
CA ARG A 10 -10.84 -4.08 2.77
C ARG A 10 -9.68 -3.13 2.48
N PHE A 11 -9.96 -1.84 2.32
CA PHE A 11 -8.94 -0.81 2.11
C PHE A 11 -8.16 -0.47 3.41
N GLY A 12 -8.85 -0.47 4.55
CA GLY A 12 -8.23 -0.36 5.88
C GLY A 12 -7.38 -1.58 6.24
N GLU A 13 -7.84 -2.78 5.89
CA GLU A 13 -7.04 -4.02 6.03
C GLU A 13 -5.76 -3.95 5.19
N LEU A 14 -5.86 -3.46 3.94
CA LEU A 14 -4.70 -3.26 3.07
C LEU A 14 -3.72 -2.24 3.69
N TYR A 15 -4.21 -1.13 4.23
CA TYR A 15 -3.40 -0.15 4.94
C TYR A 15 -2.61 -0.79 6.09
N LEU A 16 -3.29 -1.52 6.98
CA LEU A 16 -2.66 -2.19 8.11
C LEU A 16 -1.63 -3.23 7.65
N LYS A 17 -1.95 -4.00 6.60
CA LYS A 17 -1.05 -4.99 6.01
C LYS A 17 0.22 -4.34 5.45
N ILE A 18 0.09 -3.25 4.70
CA ILE A 18 1.24 -2.53 4.12
C ILE A 18 2.12 -1.93 5.22
N LYS A 19 1.53 -1.31 6.25
CA LYS A 19 2.28 -0.81 7.41
C LYS A 19 3.05 -1.91 8.12
N ALA A 20 2.42 -3.07 8.34
CA ALA A 20 3.05 -4.22 8.97
C ALA A 20 4.22 -4.75 8.12
N LEU A 21 4.02 -4.90 6.80
CA LEU A 21 5.05 -5.36 5.87
C LEU A 21 6.25 -4.41 5.79
N LEU A 22 6.02 -3.10 5.89
CA LEU A 22 7.08 -2.10 5.92
C LEU A 22 7.68 -1.90 7.32
N SER A 23 7.08 -2.50 8.35
CA SER A 23 7.48 -2.32 9.76
C SER A 23 7.55 -0.85 10.18
N ILE A 24 6.52 -0.07 9.83
CA ILE A 24 6.44 1.38 10.10
C ILE A 24 5.24 1.77 10.96
N THR A 25 5.34 2.92 11.62
CA THR A 25 4.33 3.48 12.52
C THR A 25 3.37 4.44 11.80
N ASP A 26 2.27 4.83 12.46
CA ASP A 26 1.33 5.86 11.95
C ASP A 26 1.98 7.23 11.74
N GLU A 27 3.04 7.55 12.47
CA GLU A 27 3.80 8.79 12.30
C GLU A 27 4.48 8.85 10.93
N ILE A 28 4.91 7.71 10.40
CA ILE A 28 5.60 7.59 9.12
C ILE A 28 4.58 7.50 7.97
N LEU A 29 3.55 6.67 8.16
CA LEU A 29 2.47 6.44 7.20
C LEU A 29 1.13 6.47 7.93
N SER A 30 0.49 7.65 7.94
CA SER A 30 -0.90 7.79 8.35
C SER A 30 -1.85 7.24 7.27
N PHE A 31 -3.11 6.98 7.64
CA PHE A 31 -4.13 6.50 6.71
C PHE A 31 -4.37 7.48 5.55
N GLU A 32 -4.43 8.78 5.84
CA GLU A 32 -4.55 9.83 4.82
C GLU A 32 -3.35 9.82 3.85
N LYS A 33 -2.12 9.70 4.39
CA LYS A 33 -0.92 9.63 3.55
C LYS A 33 -0.91 8.36 2.70
N PHE A 34 -1.36 7.24 3.24
CA PHE A 34 -1.55 5.99 2.49
C PHE A 34 -2.54 6.15 1.33
N LYS A 35 -3.68 6.80 1.55
CA LYS A 35 -4.65 7.09 0.51
C LYS A 35 -4.03 7.96 -0.60
N ASN A 36 -3.35 9.05 -0.23
CA ASN A 36 -2.68 9.93 -1.19
C ASN A 36 -1.62 9.19 -2.03
N GLN A 37 -0.84 8.30 -1.41
CA GLN A 37 0.13 7.47 -2.15
C GLN A 37 -0.57 6.47 -3.09
N THR A 38 -1.69 5.89 -2.67
CA THR A 38 -2.47 4.97 -3.51
C THR A 38 -3.04 5.68 -4.73
N ASP A 39 -3.59 6.88 -4.56
CA ASP A 39 -4.13 7.69 -5.65
C ASP A 39 -3.02 8.11 -6.62
N LEU A 40 -1.85 8.54 -6.12
CA LEU A 40 -0.69 8.87 -6.95
C LEU A 40 -0.20 7.68 -7.76
N LEU A 41 -0.11 6.49 -7.15
CA LEU A 41 0.24 5.27 -7.87
C LEU A 41 -0.78 4.97 -8.98
N GLY A 42 -2.07 5.13 -8.69
CA GLY A 42 -3.13 4.97 -9.69
C GLY A 42 -2.98 5.92 -10.89
N MET A 43 -2.65 7.19 -10.63
CA MET A 43 -2.37 8.16 -11.69
C MET A 43 -1.12 7.81 -12.50
N ILE A 44 -0.06 7.32 -11.86
CA ILE A 44 1.18 6.89 -12.54
C ILE A 44 0.90 5.72 -13.47
N LEU A 45 0.18 4.70 -12.98
CA LEU A 45 -0.19 3.53 -13.79
C LEU A 45 -1.05 3.92 -14.98
N SER A 46 -2.06 4.76 -14.76
CA SER A 46 -2.93 5.28 -15.82
C SER A 46 -2.15 6.07 -16.87
N THR A 47 -1.24 6.95 -16.45
CA THR A 47 -0.38 7.74 -17.35
C THR A 47 0.52 6.86 -18.21
N ARG A 48 0.94 5.69 -17.70
CA ARG A 48 1.74 4.70 -18.42
C ARG A 48 0.91 3.75 -19.28
N GLY A 49 -0.42 3.93 -19.33
CA GLY A 49 -1.33 3.05 -20.07
C GLY A 49 -1.52 1.67 -19.42
N ILE A 50 -1.17 1.51 -18.14
CA ILE A 50 -1.39 0.27 -17.41
C ILE A 50 -2.81 0.26 -16.88
N ASN A 51 -3.62 -0.70 -17.32
CA ASN A 51 -4.96 -0.89 -16.81
C ASN A 51 -4.91 -1.64 -15.46
N ILE A 52 -5.27 -0.96 -14.37
CA ILE A 52 -5.29 -1.53 -13.01
C ILE A 52 -6.24 -2.73 -12.91
N ASP A 53 -7.31 -2.77 -13.70
CA ASP A 53 -8.27 -3.89 -13.70
C ASP A 53 -7.65 -5.21 -14.18
N THR A 54 -6.47 -5.15 -14.81
CA THR A 54 -5.72 -6.33 -15.23
C THR A 54 -4.81 -6.88 -14.12
N LEU A 55 -4.65 -6.15 -13.02
CA LEU A 55 -3.88 -6.58 -11.87
C LEU A 55 -4.79 -7.32 -10.88
N ASP A 56 -4.37 -8.50 -10.46
CA ASP A 56 -5.01 -9.13 -9.31
C ASP A 56 -4.66 -8.39 -8.01
N VAL A 57 -5.41 -8.70 -6.94
CA VAL A 57 -5.27 -8.04 -5.64
C VAL A 57 -3.84 -8.18 -5.07
N ASN A 58 -3.18 -9.31 -5.27
CA ASN A 58 -1.82 -9.54 -4.76
C ASN A 58 -0.81 -8.71 -5.55
N GLN A 59 -0.94 -8.65 -6.88
CA GLN A 59 -0.10 -7.82 -7.74
C GLN A 59 -0.26 -6.34 -7.41
N ALA A 60 -1.49 -5.86 -7.27
CA ALA A 60 -1.77 -4.48 -6.89
C ALA A 60 -1.22 -4.15 -5.49
N SER A 61 -1.40 -5.06 -4.53
CA SER A 61 -0.87 -4.91 -3.16
C SER A 61 0.67 -4.85 -3.15
N LEU A 62 1.33 -5.69 -3.96
CA LEU A 62 2.79 -5.70 -4.09
C LEU A 62 3.31 -4.41 -4.70
N LEU A 63 2.66 -3.91 -5.75
CA LEU A 63 2.98 -2.66 -6.40
C LEU A 63 2.85 -1.48 -5.41
N LEU A 64 1.78 -1.47 -4.63
CA LEU A 64 1.55 -0.45 -3.62
C LEU A 64 2.58 -0.51 -2.48
N TYR A 65 2.90 -1.72 -2.00
CA TYR A 65 3.98 -1.95 -1.02
C TYR A 65 5.31 -1.37 -1.50
N TYR A 66 5.70 -1.71 -2.73
CA TYR A 66 6.94 -1.26 -3.34
C TYR A 66 6.97 0.25 -3.50
N TYR A 67 5.90 0.81 -4.06
CA TYR A 67 5.80 2.24 -4.30
C TYR A 67 5.88 3.04 -3.00
N ILE A 68 5.13 2.63 -1.98
CA ILE A 68 5.12 3.32 -0.68
C ILE A 68 6.50 3.20 0.00
N GLY A 69 7.11 2.01 0.00
CA GLY A 69 8.44 1.82 0.56
C GLY A 69 9.48 2.74 -0.07
N LEU A 70 9.49 2.83 -1.41
CA LEU A 70 10.37 3.74 -2.15
C LEU A 70 10.07 5.21 -1.85
N SER A 71 8.80 5.63 -1.88
CA SER A 71 8.38 7.00 -1.61
C SER A 71 8.72 7.47 -0.19
N LEU A 72 8.76 6.55 0.77
CA LEU A 72 9.12 6.83 2.16
C LEU A 72 10.60 6.59 2.48
N ASN A 73 11.40 6.15 1.50
CA ASN A 73 12.79 5.77 1.66
C ASN A 73 12.99 4.68 2.75
N VAL A 74 12.02 3.77 2.86
CA VAL A 74 12.04 2.62 3.77
C VAL A 74 12.56 1.41 3.01
N PRO A 75 13.50 0.62 3.57
CA PRO A 75 13.99 -0.58 2.91
C PRO A 75 12.86 -1.59 2.69
N VAL A 76 12.64 -1.94 1.43
CA VAL A 76 11.71 -2.98 1.00
C VAL A 76 12.46 -4.30 0.85
N CYS A 77 12.12 -5.28 1.69
CA CYS A 77 12.74 -6.60 1.66
C CYS A 77 11.91 -7.56 0.80
N PHE A 78 12.50 -8.06 -0.30
CA PHE A 78 11.89 -9.06 -1.19
C PHE A 78 11.55 -10.40 -0.49
N VAL A 79 12.14 -10.68 0.67
CA VAL A 79 12.17 -12.02 1.28
C VAL A 79 10.90 -12.36 2.07
N SER A 80 10.12 -11.38 2.54
CA SER A 80 8.99 -11.65 3.46
C SER A 80 7.66 -11.97 2.75
N LEU A 81 7.56 -11.83 1.43
CA LEU A 81 6.29 -11.97 0.71
C LEU A 81 6.09 -13.33 0.01
N VAL A 82 7.11 -14.21 0.04
CA VAL A 82 7.10 -15.54 -0.60
C VAL A 82 7.09 -16.69 0.42
N LEU A 83 7.15 -16.41 1.73
CA LEU A 83 7.35 -17.44 2.78
C LEU A 83 6.16 -17.64 3.73
N HIS A 84 4.95 -17.26 3.34
CA HIS A 84 3.74 -17.67 4.06
C HIS A 84 2.73 -18.25 3.05
N ASP A 85 3.11 -19.41 2.49
CA ASP A 85 2.18 -20.49 2.10
C ASP A 85 2.21 -21.56 3.21
#